data_AF-A0A968AZR5-F1
#
_entry.id   AF-A0A968AZR5-F1
#
_cell.length_a   1.000
_cell.length_b   1.000
_cell.length_c   1.000
_cell.angle_alpha   90.00
_cell.angle_beta   90.00
_cell.angle_gamma   90.00
#
_symmetry.space_group_name_H-M   'P 1'
#
loop_
_entity.id
_entity.type
_entity.pdbx_description
1 polymer ?
#
loop_
_entity_poly.entity_id
_entity_poly.type
_entity_poly.pdbx_seq_one_letter_code
_entity_poly.pdbx_strand_id
1 'polypeptide(L)'
;ADIIFISHEHFDHCSPADVAKIRKDDTIIVTDAASAAKLEGAIKTMQPGDRFIVKNVEVEAVPAYNVNKQFHPKSAGMLGF
;
A
#
# COMPACT_ATOMS: atom_id res chain seq x y z
N ALA A 1 4.31 14.47 -0.76
CA ALA A 1 3.27 13.98 0.16
C ALA A 1 3.90 13.55 1.48
N ASP A 2 3.18 13.60 2.60
CA ASP A 2 3.71 13.13 3.89
C ASP A 2 3.63 11.61 4.05
N ILE A 3 2.51 11.03 3.62
CA ILE A 3 2.27 9.59 3.56
C ILE A 3 1.72 9.29 2.16
N ILE A 4 2.14 8.17 1.57
CA ILE A 4 1.59 7.65 0.32
C ILE A 4 1.06 6.25 0.60
N PHE A 5 -0.21 6.01 0.33
CA PHE A 5 -0.84 4.69 0.45
C PHE A 5 -0.94 4.04 -0.93
N ILE A 6 -0.53 2.78 -1.03
CA ILE A 6 -0.70 1.95 -2.23
C ILE A 6 -1.35 0.63 -1.81
N SER A 7 -2.50 0.32 -2.40
CA SER A 7 -3.35 -0.82 -2.00
C SER A 7 -2.83 -2.18 -2.47
N HIS A 8 -2.39 -2.23 -3.73
CA HIS A 8 -1.84 -3.43 -4.38
C HIS A 8 -1.04 -3.06 -5.62
N GLU A 9 -0.35 -4.04 -6.17
CA GLU A 9 0.79 -3.87 -7.07
C GLU A 9 0.42 -3.60 -8.53
N HIS A 10 -0.86 -3.60 -8.87
CA HIS A 10 -1.32 -3.35 -10.24
C HIS A 10 -0.94 -1.94 -10.70
N PHE A 11 -0.69 -1.76 -12.00
CA PHE A 11 -0.11 -0.53 -12.55
C PHE A 11 -0.98 0.71 -12.38
N ASP A 12 -2.29 0.54 -12.27
CA ASP A 12 -3.30 1.58 -12.04
C ASP A 12 -3.43 1.97 -10.56
N HIS A 13 -2.76 1.25 -9.67
CA HIS A 13 -2.69 1.52 -8.22
C HIS A 13 -1.27 1.85 -7.74
N CYS A 14 -0.27 1.17 -8.29
CA CYS A 14 1.14 1.29 -7.96
C CYS A 14 1.89 1.83 -9.18
N SER A 15 2.09 3.15 -9.21
CA SER A 15 2.91 3.85 -10.21
C SER A 15 4.22 4.33 -9.58
N PRO A 16 5.33 3.57 -9.65
CA PRO A 16 6.61 3.99 -9.10
C PRO A 16 7.10 5.33 -9.64
N ALA A 17 6.82 5.62 -10.92
CA ALA A 17 7.19 6.86 -11.56
C ALA A 17 6.48 8.07 -10.94
N ASP A 18 5.20 7.95 -10.58
CA ASP A 18 4.46 9.05 -9.96
C ASP A 18 4.79 9.17 -8.47
N VAL A 19 4.98 8.04 -7.78
CA VAL A 19 5.51 8.03 -6.40
C VAL A 19 6.83 8.78 -6.32
N ALA A 20 7.75 8.53 -7.26
CA ALA A 20 9.05 9.20 -7.31
C ALA A 20 8.93 10.73 -7.49
N LYS A 21 7.91 11.22 -8.22
CA LYS A 21 7.68 12.66 -8.43
C LYS A 21 7.14 13.37 -7.18
N ILE A 22 6.35 12.67 -6.37
CA ILE A 22 5.63 13.29 -5.24
C ILE A 22 6.24 12.98 -3.87
N ARG A 23 7.14 11.97 -3.79
CA ARG A 23 7.88 11.66 -2.57
C ARG A 23 8.90 12.76 -2.27
N LYS A 24 9.08 13.04 -1.00
CA LYS A 24 10.15 13.84 -0.40
C LYS A 24 10.93 12.94 0.57
N ASP A 25 12.06 13.42 1.08
CA ASP A 25 12.97 12.62 1.91
C ASP A 25 12.30 12.01 3.15
N ASP A 26 11.31 12.71 3.73
CA ASP A 26 10.57 12.25 4.90
C ASP A 26 9.24 11.55 4.56
N THR A 27 8.94 11.30 3.28
CA THR A 27 7.72 10.57 2.89
C THR A 27 7.77 9.13 3.40
N ILE A 28 6.69 8.67 4.03
CA ILE A 28 6.50 7.25 4.35
C ILE A 28 5.51 6.65 3.36
N ILE A 29 5.90 5.56 2.71
CA ILE A 29 5.02 4.78 1.84
C ILE A 29 4.45 3.64 2.66
N VAL A 30 3.13 3.50 2.68
CA VAL A 30 2.41 2.42 3.37
C VAL A 30 1.72 1.54 2.33
N THR A 31 2.04 0.24 2.31
CA THR A 31 1.58 -0.65 1.24
C THR A 31 1.72 -2.13 1.60
N ASP A 32 1.38 -3.04 0.69
CA ASP A 32 1.64 -4.49 0.82
C ASP A 32 3.06 -4.87 0.36
N ALA A 33 3.46 -6.11 0.62
CA ALA A 33 4.79 -6.59 0.27
C ALA A 33 5.07 -6.65 -1.25
N ALA A 34 4.07 -6.95 -2.08
CA ALA A 34 4.24 -7.04 -3.54
C ALA A 34 4.42 -5.66 -4.18
N SER A 35 3.67 -4.66 -3.71
CA SER A 35 3.84 -3.26 -4.10
C SER A 35 5.18 -2.70 -3.61
N ALA A 36 5.56 -3.00 -2.36
CA ALA A 36 6.83 -2.57 -1.78
C ALA A 36 8.05 -2.98 -2.64
N ALA A 37 8.01 -4.17 -3.25
CA ALA A 37 9.08 -4.65 -4.13
C ALA A 37 9.29 -3.81 -5.40
N LYS A 38 8.33 -2.93 -5.75
CA LYS A 38 8.40 -2.04 -6.93
C LYS A 38 8.78 -0.60 -6.56
N LEU A 39 8.94 -0.30 -5.27
CA LEU A 39 9.05 1.05 -4.74
C LEU A 39 10.37 1.23 -4.00
N GLU A 40 10.73 2.49 -3.79
CA GLU A 40 11.94 2.87 -3.09
C GLU A 40 11.64 3.91 -2.00
N GLY A 41 12.51 4.01 -1.00
CA GLY A 41 12.43 4.99 0.08
C GLY A 41 12.01 4.36 1.41
N ALA A 42 11.45 5.17 2.30
CA ALA A 42 10.94 4.69 3.59
C ALA A 42 9.58 4.00 3.38
N ILE A 43 9.59 2.66 3.39
CA ILE A 43 8.40 1.83 3.14
C ILE A 43 8.04 1.09 4.42
N LYS A 44 6.74 1.08 4.74
CA LYS A 44 6.14 0.28 5.81
C LYS A 44 5.12 -0.66 5.20
N THR A 45 5.36 -1.96 5.34
CA THR A 45 4.46 -2.98 4.83
C THR A 45 3.35 -3.30 5.83
N MET A 46 2.16 -3.63 5.32
CA MET A 46 1.02 -4.10 6.11
C MET A 46 0.45 -5.40 5.55
N GLN A 47 -0.28 -6.11 6.40
CA GLN A 47 -1.20 -7.19 6.05
C GLN A 47 -2.64 -6.81 6.44
N PRO A 48 -3.68 -7.40 5.80
CA PRO A 48 -5.05 -7.16 6.23
C PRO A 48 -5.27 -7.46 7.72
N GLY A 49 -5.86 -6.51 8.44
CA GLY A 49 -6.09 -6.55 9.88
C GLY A 49 -5.03 -5.79 10.70
N ASP A 50 -3.90 -5.42 10.10
CA ASP A 50 -2.88 -4.63 10.79
C ASP A 50 -3.39 -3.23 11.13
N ARG A 51 -2.94 -2.72 12.29
CA ARG A 51 -3.16 -1.34 12.72
C ARG A 51 -1.88 -0.74 13.28
N PHE A 52 -1.57 0.49 12.89
CA PHE A 52 -0.47 1.24 13.49
C PHE A 52 -0.62 2.75 13.31
N ILE A 53 0.26 3.51 13.95
CA ILE A 53 0.38 4.95 13.76
C ILE A 53 1.53 5.25 12.78
N VAL A 54 1.30 6.14 11.80
CA VAL A 54 2.31 6.73 10.91
C VAL A 54 2.14 8.24 10.92
N LYS A 55 3.21 8.98 11.24
CA LYS A 55 3.18 10.44 11.38
C LYS A 55 1.96 10.95 12.18
N ASN A 56 1.66 10.28 13.31
CA ASN A 56 0.53 10.59 14.20
C ASN A 56 -0.87 10.33 13.61
N VAL A 57 -0.96 9.66 12.46
CA VAL A 57 -2.22 9.17 11.87
C VAL A 57 -2.35 7.68 12.17
N GLU A 58 -3.45 7.26 12.80
CA GLU A 58 -3.80 5.85 12.94
C GLU A 58 -4.28 5.30 11.58
N VAL A 59 -3.72 4.17 11.19
CA VAL A 59 -3.98 3.48 9.92
C VAL A 59 -4.44 2.07 10.24
N GLU A 60 -5.52 1.65 9.60
CA GLU A 60 -6.00 0.28 9.59
C GLU A 60 -5.97 -0.27 8.16
N ALA A 61 -5.38 -1.44 7.97
CA ALA A 61 -5.45 -2.16 6.70
C ALA A 61 -6.65 -3.10 6.70
N VAL A 62 -7.59 -2.91 5.79
CA VAL A 62 -8.73 -3.83 5.59
C VAL A 62 -8.49 -4.75 4.39
N PRO A 63 -9.05 -5.97 4.35
CA PRO A 63 -8.86 -6.86 3.20
C PRO A 63 -9.60 -6.35 1.96
N ALA A 64 -8.93 -6.31 0.81
CA ALA A 64 -9.52 -5.99 -0.48
C ALA A 64 -9.47 -7.21 -1.43
N TYR A 65 -10.62 -7.73 -1.83
CA TYR A 65 -10.72 -8.90 -2.73
C TYR A 65 -12.11 -9.01 -3.37
N ASN A 66 -12.21 -9.78 -4.46
CA ASN A 66 -13.49 -10.09 -5.07
C ASN A 66 -14.15 -11.32 -4.40
N VAL A 67 -15.45 -11.21 -4.09
CA VAL A 67 -16.21 -12.32 -3.48
C VAL A 67 -16.68 -13.37 -4.49
N ASN A 68 -16.95 -12.96 -5.74
CA ASN A 68 -17.56 -13.80 -6.79
C ASN A 68 -16.82 -13.72 -8.14
N LYS A 69 -15.51 -13.41 -8.13
CA LYS A 69 -14.66 -13.36 -9.31
C LYS A 69 -13.30 -13.97 -8.99
N GLN A 70 -12.61 -14.47 -10.01
CA GLN A 70 -11.28 -15.08 -9.85
C GLN A 70 -10.14 -14.05 -9.71
N PHE A 71 -10.37 -12.81 -10.14
CA PHE A 71 -9.40 -11.71 -10.00
C PHE A 71 -9.32 -11.24 -8.54
N HIS A 72 -8.15 -10.79 -8.09
CA HIS A 72 -7.93 -10.28 -6.72
C HIS A 72 -8.44 -11.27 -5.65
N PRO A 73 -7.90 -12.50 -5.57
CA PRO A 73 -8.35 -13.49 -4.60
C PRO A 73 -7.98 -13.05 -3.18
N LYS A 74 -8.76 -13.46 -2.17
CA LYS A 74 -8.49 -13.12 -0.77
C LYS A 74 -7.08 -13.53 -0.32
N SER A 75 -6.54 -14.62 -0.86
CA SER A 75 -5.18 -15.11 -0.57
C SER A 75 -4.06 -14.20 -1.08
N ALA A 76 -4.35 -13.25 -1.98
CA ALA A 76 -3.37 -12.28 -2.46
C ALA A 76 -3.00 -11.25 -1.37
N GLY A 77 -3.79 -11.12 -0.31
CA GLY A 77 -3.47 -10.23 0.82
C GLY A 77 -3.49 -8.74 0.47
N MET A 78 -4.19 -8.36 -0.59
CA MET A 78 -4.32 -6.97 -1.04
C MET A 78 -5.08 -6.12 -0.03
N LEU A 79 -4.75 -4.82 0.01
CA LEU A 79 -5.15 -3.93 1.09
C LEU A 79 -6.19 -2.91 0.64
N GLY A 80 -7.05 -2.51 1.56
CA GLY A 80 -7.76 -1.23 1.54
C GLY A 80 -7.38 -0.43 2.78
N PHE A 81 -7.55 0.89 2.72
CA PHE A 81 -7.31 1.84 3.81
C PHE A 81 -8.32 2.98 3.72
#